data_AF-A3X564-F1
#
_entry.id   AF-A3X564-F1
#
_cell.length_a   1.000
_cell.length_b   1.000
_cell.length_c   1.000
_cell.angle_alpha   90.00
_cell.angle_beta   90.00
_cell.angle_gamma   90.00
#
_symmetry.space_group_name_H-M   'P 1'
#
loop_
_entity.id
_entity.type
_entity.pdbx_description
1 polymer ?
#
loop_
_entity_poly.entity_id
_entity_poly.type
_entity_poly.pdbx_seq_one_letter_code
_entity_poly.pdbx_strand_id
1 'polypeptide(L)'
;MRPWLKVVLALSLALNLIVVGIGAGAAWRFHGSGHKMEGPPMLSRFIFKDMGGREVHRLVLKQAGETGNVRNRRRAEMEQTIALIRAETLDVTAVRAIVEAHIVENNDLMRTVAEAWQQRLEGLSLRERSKLADRMQHRLDHPPKRH
;
A
#
# COMPACT_ATOMS: atom_id res chain seq x y z
N MET A 1 35.11 3.60 31.38
CA MET A 1 34.14 3.14 30.35
C MET A 1 34.92 2.75 29.12
N ARG A 2 34.85 1.47 28.69
CA ARG A 2 35.67 0.92 27.61
C ARG A 2 35.45 1.71 26.30
N PRO A 3 36.50 2.29 25.69
CA PRO A 3 36.37 3.15 24.51
C PRO A 3 35.75 2.43 23.32
N TRP A 4 35.91 1.12 23.24
CA TRP A 4 35.33 0.28 22.20
C TRP A 4 33.79 0.23 22.22
N LEU A 5 33.15 0.31 23.40
CA LEU A 5 31.68 0.39 23.49
C LEU A 5 31.13 1.69 22.89
N LYS A 6 31.86 2.80 23.03
CA LYS A 6 31.45 4.10 22.48
C LYS A 6 31.53 4.11 20.96
N VAL A 7 32.51 3.43 20.38
CA VAL A 7 32.67 3.30 18.93
C VAL A 7 31.56 2.43 18.34
N VAL A 8 31.25 1.29 18.97
CA VAL A 8 30.15 0.42 18.51
C VAL A 8 28.80 1.14 18.59
N LEU A 9 28.55 1.90 19.66
CA LEU A 9 27.33 2.69 19.80
C LEU A 9 27.24 3.83 18.78
N ALA A 10 28.33 4.57 18.57
CA ALA A 10 28.36 5.64 17.57
C ALA A 10 28.16 5.11 16.15
N LEU A 11 28.72 3.94 15.84
CA LEU A 11 28.58 3.29 14.54
C LEU A 11 27.17 2.73 14.32
N SER A 12 26.57 2.13 15.35
CA SER A 12 25.17 1.67 15.33
C SER A 12 24.20 2.85 15.15
N LEU A 13 24.44 3.96 15.84
CA LEU A 13 23.64 5.17 15.71
C LEU A 13 23.78 5.80 14.31
N ALA A 14 25.00 5.90 13.78
CA ALA A 14 25.25 6.41 12.44
C ALA A 14 24.58 5.55 11.36
N LEU A 15 24.61 4.22 11.52
CA LEU A 15 23.96 3.31 10.58
C LEU A 15 22.42 3.44 10.62
N ASN A 16 21.84 3.57 11.82
CA ASN A 16 20.42 3.87 11.98
C ASN A 16 20.05 5.20 11.31
N LEU A 17 20.88 6.24 11.45
CA LEU A 17 20.67 7.53 10.80
C LEU A 17 20.84 7.49 9.28
N ILE A 18 21.69 6.61 8.74
CA ILE A 18 21.80 6.39 7.28
C ILE A 18 20.54 5.71 6.74
N VAL A 19 20.00 4.71 7.44
CA VAL A 19 18.75 4.04 7.02
C VAL A 19 17.56 5.02 7.06
N VAL A 20 17.46 5.81 8.13
CA VAL A 20 16.49 6.91 8.22
C VAL A 20 16.73 7.93 7.12
N GLY A 21 17.99 8.27 6.81
CA GLY A 21 18.37 9.21 5.75
C GLY A 21 18.07 8.71 4.34
N ILE A 22 18.14 7.41 4.07
CA ILE A 22 17.78 6.81 2.77
C ILE A 22 16.26 6.72 2.64
N GLY A 23 15.54 6.34 3.70
CA GLY A 23 14.07 6.33 3.71
C GLY A 23 13.49 7.74 3.61
N ALA A 24 14.01 8.67 4.41
CA ALA A 24 13.67 10.08 4.37
C ALA A 24 14.14 10.74 3.06
N GLY A 25 15.29 10.35 2.52
CA GLY A 25 15.83 10.87 1.26
C GLY A 25 15.06 10.38 0.03
N ALA A 26 14.56 9.15 0.03
CA ALA A 26 13.62 8.67 -0.98
C ALA A 26 12.28 9.42 -0.85
N ALA A 27 11.74 9.53 0.37
CA ALA A 27 10.54 10.33 0.63
C ALA A 27 10.73 11.80 0.21
N TRP A 28 11.90 12.39 0.43
CA TRP A 28 12.23 13.78 0.09
C TRP A 28 12.48 13.96 -1.41
N ARG A 29 13.07 12.97 -2.10
CA ARG A 29 13.19 12.96 -3.56
C ARG A 29 11.83 12.88 -4.25
N PHE A 30 10.81 12.32 -3.60
CA PHE A 30 9.40 12.42 -3.98
C PHE A 30 8.67 13.66 -3.40
N HIS A 31 9.28 14.40 -2.45
CA HIS A 31 8.76 15.62 -1.83
C HIS A 31 9.29 16.92 -2.46
N GLY A 32 10.24 16.83 -3.41
CA GLY A 32 10.84 17.99 -4.10
C GLY A 32 9.86 18.89 -4.87
N SER A 33 8.59 18.50 -4.95
CA SER A 33 7.51 19.33 -5.42
C SER A 33 6.24 19.14 -4.57
N GLY A 34 6.28 19.38 -3.26
CA GLY A 34 5.08 19.71 -2.47
C GLY A 34 3.86 18.78 -2.53
N HIS A 35 4.01 17.50 -2.89
CA HIS A 35 2.88 16.56 -2.96
C HIS A 35 2.70 15.90 -1.59
N LYS A 36 1.75 16.45 -0.82
CA LYS A 36 1.09 15.79 0.32
C LYS A 36 0.74 14.37 -0.09
N MET A 37 1.11 13.35 0.70
CA MET A 37 0.81 11.92 0.50
C MET A 37 -0.40 11.73 -0.42
N GLU A 38 -0.14 11.53 -1.71
CA GLU A 38 -1.22 11.28 -2.64
C GLU A 38 -1.77 9.91 -2.29
N GLY A 39 -3.05 9.86 -1.91
CA GLY A 39 -3.75 8.58 -1.78
C GLY A 39 -3.68 7.80 -3.10
N PRO A 40 -4.23 6.58 -3.15
CA PRO A 40 -4.18 5.76 -4.36
C PRO A 40 -4.64 6.57 -5.59
N PRO A 41 -4.06 6.30 -6.78
CA PRO A 41 -4.41 7.02 -7.99
C PRO A 41 -5.93 7.16 -8.16
N MET A 42 -6.39 8.29 -8.68
CA MET A 42 -7.82 8.62 -8.76
C MET A 42 -8.63 7.51 -9.44
N LEU A 43 -8.07 6.88 -10.47
CA LEU A 43 -8.68 5.76 -11.18
C LEU A 43 -8.81 4.52 -10.28
N SER A 44 -7.76 4.15 -9.54
CA SER A 44 -7.80 3.02 -8.60
C SER A 44 -8.89 3.24 -7.55
N ARG A 45 -8.94 4.44 -6.94
CA ARG A 45 -10.03 4.78 -6.01
C ARG A 45 -11.41 4.68 -6.67
N PHE A 46 -11.50 4.99 -7.96
CA PHE A 46 -12.75 4.86 -8.69
C PHE A 46 -13.19 3.43 -8.87
N ILE A 47 -12.32 2.59 -9.40
CA ILE A 47 -12.61 1.18 -9.66
C ILE A 47 -13.05 0.50 -8.36
N PHE A 48 -12.31 0.70 -7.26
CA PHE A 48 -12.66 0.13 -5.95
C PHE A 48 -14.04 0.57 -5.45
N LYS A 49 -14.37 1.85 -5.61
CA LYS A 49 -15.69 2.38 -5.21
C LYS A 49 -16.81 1.86 -6.11
N ASP A 50 -16.59 1.77 -7.42
CA ASP A 50 -17.59 1.33 -8.40
C ASP A 50 -17.87 -0.18 -8.33
N MET A 51 -16.83 -1.00 -8.08
CA MET A 51 -16.97 -2.43 -7.75
C MET A 51 -17.72 -2.64 -6.43
N GLY A 52 -17.50 -1.74 -5.46
CA GLY A 52 -18.15 -1.77 -4.17
C GLY A 52 -17.49 -2.73 -3.18
N GLY A 53 -17.63 -2.42 -1.88
CA GLY A 53 -16.87 -3.10 -0.82
C GLY A 53 -17.14 -4.59 -0.71
N ARG A 54 -18.38 -5.04 -0.96
CA ARG A 54 -18.74 -6.47 -0.91
C ARG A 54 -18.04 -7.30 -1.99
N GLU A 55 -17.98 -6.77 -3.21
CA GLU A 55 -17.37 -7.47 -4.34
C GLU A 55 -15.85 -7.50 -4.21
N VAL A 56 -15.25 -6.37 -3.84
CA VAL A 56 -13.82 -6.32 -3.51
C VAL A 56 -13.49 -7.30 -2.39
N HIS A 57 -14.31 -7.37 -1.33
CA HIS A 57 -14.10 -8.32 -0.24
C HIS A 57 -14.17 -9.78 -0.73
N ARG A 58 -15.13 -10.10 -1.62
CA ARG A 58 -15.22 -11.42 -2.24
C ARG A 58 -13.96 -11.77 -3.05
N LEU A 59 -13.43 -10.83 -3.82
CA LEU A 59 -12.19 -11.02 -4.59
C LEU A 59 -10.97 -11.21 -3.67
N VAL A 60 -10.89 -10.45 -2.57
CA VAL A 60 -9.84 -10.63 -1.54
C VAL A 60 -9.91 -12.03 -0.94
N LEU A 61 -11.10 -12.52 -0.58
CA LEU A 61 -11.27 -13.88 -0.05
C LEU A 61 -10.88 -14.94 -1.08
N LYS A 62 -11.28 -14.76 -2.34
CA LYS A 62 -10.92 -15.67 -3.43
C LYS A 62 -9.41 -15.73 -3.66
N GLN A 63 -8.73 -14.60 -3.62
CA GLN A 63 -7.27 -14.51 -3.78
C GLN A 63 -6.52 -15.11 -2.57
N ALA A 64 -7.08 -14.99 -1.37
CA ALA A 64 -6.50 -15.53 -0.16
C ALA A 64 -6.71 -17.06 0.03
N GLY A 65 -7.57 -17.69 -0.78
CA GLY A 65 -7.90 -19.12 -0.70
C GLY A 65 -8.91 -19.49 0.40
N GLU A 66 -9.29 -20.78 0.45
CA GLU A 66 -10.26 -21.35 1.43
C GLU A 66 -9.74 -21.39 2.88
N THR A 67 -8.44 -21.20 3.10
CA THR A 67 -7.75 -21.33 4.40
C THR A 67 -7.98 -20.17 5.38
N GLY A 68 -9.01 -19.35 5.15
CA GLY A 68 -9.74 -18.64 6.19
C GLY A 68 -8.87 -17.96 7.26
N ASN A 69 -8.45 -16.71 6.99
CA ASN A 69 -8.54 -15.56 7.89
C ASN A 69 -7.51 -14.48 7.50
N VAL A 70 -7.81 -13.74 6.43
CA VAL A 70 -7.02 -12.58 5.94
C VAL A 70 -6.72 -11.60 7.07
N ARG A 71 -7.64 -11.44 8.03
CA ARG A 71 -7.46 -10.56 9.18
C ARG A 71 -6.37 -11.07 10.13
N ASN A 72 -6.31 -12.37 10.40
CA ASN A 72 -5.24 -12.96 11.22
C ASN A 72 -3.89 -12.86 10.55
N ARG A 73 -3.81 -13.11 9.23
CA ARG A 73 -2.56 -12.96 8.48
C ARG A 73 -2.04 -11.52 8.54
N ARG A 74 -2.89 -10.54 8.26
CA ARG A 74 -2.53 -9.11 8.33
C ARG A 74 -2.12 -8.67 9.73
N ARG A 75 -2.77 -9.24 10.76
CA ARG A 75 -2.37 -9.03 12.16
C ARG A 75 -0.98 -9.61 12.42
N ALA A 76 -0.70 -10.84 11.99
CA ALA A 76 0.59 -11.50 12.18
C ALA A 76 1.72 -10.74 11.46
N GLU A 77 1.51 -10.28 10.22
CA GLU A 77 2.47 -9.45 9.49
C GLU A 77 2.80 -8.14 10.23
N MET A 78 1.76 -7.49 10.79
CA MET A 78 1.94 -6.28 11.60
C MET A 78 2.73 -6.56 12.88
N GLU A 79 2.38 -7.64 13.60
CA GLU A 79 3.07 -8.07 14.82
C GLU A 79 4.55 -8.41 14.55
N GLN A 80 4.84 -9.11 13.44
CA GLN A 80 6.20 -9.41 12.99
C GLN A 80 6.99 -8.14 12.68
N THR A 81 6.38 -7.18 11.97
CA THR A 81 7.01 -5.88 11.67
C THR A 81 7.31 -5.11 12.95
N ILE A 82 6.36 -5.07 13.90
CA ILE A 82 6.55 -4.43 15.21
C ILE A 82 7.72 -5.08 15.98
N ALA A 83 7.83 -6.41 15.96
CA ALA A 83 8.91 -7.13 16.63
C ALA A 83 10.28 -6.78 16.03
N LEU A 84 10.39 -6.75 14.70
CA LEU A 84 11.65 -6.38 14.01
C LEU A 84 12.08 -4.94 14.31
N ILE A 85 11.13 -4.01 14.41
CA ILE A 85 11.41 -2.60 14.73
C ILE A 85 11.81 -2.43 16.20
N ARG A 86 11.30 -3.26 17.11
CA ARG A 86 11.62 -3.20 18.55
C ARG A 86 12.89 -3.95 18.95
N ALA A 87 13.52 -4.69 18.02
CA ALA A 87 14.75 -5.42 18.29
C ALA A 87 15.93 -4.48 18.60
N GLU A 88 16.90 -4.95 19.40
CA GLU A 88 18.11 -4.17 19.74
C GLU A 88 18.92 -3.80 18.48
N THR A 89 18.91 -4.67 17.48
CA THR A 89 19.46 -4.41 16.15
C THR A 89 18.36 -4.55 15.09
N LEU A 90 18.22 -3.53 14.24
CA LEU A 90 17.27 -3.56 13.13
C LEU A 90 17.75 -4.50 12.02
N ASP A 91 17.02 -5.59 11.80
CA ASP A 91 17.20 -6.43 10.62
C ASP A 91 16.52 -5.79 9.40
N VAL A 92 17.28 -4.97 8.68
CA VAL A 92 16.82 -4.24 7.49
C VAL A 92 16.41 -5.20 6.37
N THR A 93 17.03 -6.38 6.28
CA THR A 93 16.71 -7.38 5.25
C THR A 93 15.35 -7.99 5.52
N ALA A 94 15.08 -8.38 6.77
CA ALA A 94 13.78 -8.91 7.18
C ALA A 94 12.66 -7.88 7.00
N VAL A 95 12.88 -6.62 7.40
CA VAL A 95 11.88 -5.55 7.20
C VAL A 95 11.59 -5.33 5.72
N ARG A 96 12.64 -5.28 4.88
CA ARG A 96 12.49 -5.12 3.43
C ARG A 96 11.69 -6.27 2.81
N ALA A 97 11.93 -7.50 3.23
CA ALA A 97 11.21 -8.67 2.73
C ALA A 97 9.71 -8.59 3.02
N ILE A 98 9.31 -8.15 4.23
CA ILE A 98 7.90 -7.96 4.59
C ILE A 98 7.26 -6.84 3.76
N VAL A 99 7.96 -5.71 3.59
CA VAL A 99 7.44 -4.59 2.79
C VAL A 99 7.28 -4.98 1.31
N GLU A 100 8.25 -5.69 0.74
CA GLU A 100 8.17 -6.14 -0.65
C GLU A 100 7.03 -7.14 -0.86
N ALA A 101 6.88 -8.11 0.05
CA ALA A 101 5.74 -9.03 0.04
C ALA A 101 4.40 -8.28 0.10
N HIS A 102 4.30 -7.23 0.92
CA HIS A 102 3.11 -6.39 1.00
C HIS A 102 2.82 -5.64 -0.31
N ILE A 103 3.85 -5.09 -0.97
CA ILE A 103 3.72 -4.39 -2.25
C ILE A 103 3.21 -5.35 -3.33
N VAL A 104 3.81 -6.53 -3.43
CA VAL A 104 3.41 -7.57 -4.39
C VAL A 104 1.95 -7.97 -4.15
N GLU A 105 1.57 -8.27 -2.91
CA GLU A 105 0.19 -8.64 -2.58
C GLU A 105 -0.82 -7.56 -2.97
N ASN A 106 -0.54 -6.30 -2.62
CA ASN A 106 -1.43 -5.19 -2.94
C ASN A 106 -1.56 -5.00 -4.46
N ASN A 107 -0.46 -5.08 -5.20
CA ASN A 107 -0.48 -4.96 -6.66
C ASN A 107 -1.30 -6.07 -7.31
N ASP A 108 -1.18 -7.31 -6.83
CA ASP A 108 -1.97 -8.43 -7.32
C ASP A 108 -3.46 -8.27 -7.01
N LEU A 109 -3.81 -7.74 -5.84
CA LEU A 109 -5.20 -7.39 -5.52
C LEU A 109 -5.72 -6.28 -6.46
N MET A 110 -4.94 -5.22 -6.69
CA MET A 110 -5.34 -4.15 -7.61
C MET A 110 -5.58 -4.70 -9.01
N ARG A 111 -4.70 -5.58 -9.49
CA ARG A 111 -4.82 -6.26 -10.78
C ARG A 111 -6.10 -7.08 -10.87
N THR A 112 -6.36 -7.92 -9.86
CA THR A 112 -7.57 -8.76 -9.79
C THR A 112 -8.84 -7.92 -9.82
N VAL A 113 -8.88 -6.81 -9.07
CA VAL A 113 -10.03 -5.90 -9.03
C VAL A 113 -10.20 -5.17 -10.38
N ALA A 114 -9.11 -4.76 -11.02
CA ALA A 114 -9.13 -4.11 -12.33
C ALA A 114 -9.63 -5.06 -13.43
N GLU A 115 -9.18 -6.32 -13.44
CA GLU A 115 -9.64 -7.36 -14.38
C GLU A 115 -11.14 -7.64 -14.22
N ALA A 116 -11.62 -7.79 -12.97
CA ALA A 116 -13.04 -7.98 -12.70
C ALA A 116 -13.88 -6.75 -13.13
N TRP A 117 -13.35 -5.54 -12.94
CA TRP A 117 -14.01 -4.32 -13.41
C TRP A 117 -14.05 -4.24 -14.94
N GLN A 118 -12.98 -4.63 -15.64
CA GLN A 118 -12.97 -4.70 -17.10
C GLN A 118 -14.02 -5.69 -17.62
N GLN A 119 -14.10 -6.90 -17.06
CA GLN A 119 -15.13 -7.89 -17.42
C GLN A 119 -16.54 -7.34 -17.23
N ARG A 120 -16.75 -6.57 -16.16
CA ARG A 120 -18.02 -5.86 -15.95
C ARG A 120 -18.29 -4.87 -17.09
N LEU A 121 -17.31 -4.08 -17.52
CA LEU A 121 -17.46 -3.14 -18.64
C LEU A 121 -17.87 -3.84 -19.94
N GLU A 122 -17.30 -5.01 -20.22
CA GLU A 122 -17.62 -5.81 -21.42
C GLU A 122 -19.08 -6.26 -21.43
N GLY A 123 -19.67 -6.51 -20.26
CA GLY A 123 -21.08 -6.86 -20.10
C GLY A 123 -22.06 -5.66 -20.14
N LEU A 124 -21.57 -4.41 -20.11
CA LEU A 124 -22.43 -3.22 -20.09
C LEU A 124 -22.85 -2.79 -21.50
N SER A 125 -24.12 -2.44 -21.65
CA SER A 125 -24.62 -1.76 -22.85
C SER A 125 -23.95 -0.40 -23.05
N LEU A 126 -24.04 0.16 -24.26
CA LEU A 126 -23.54 1.52 -24.55
C LEU A 126 -24.12 2.55 -23.58
N ARG A 127 -25.43 2.50 -23.30
CA ARG A 127 -26.10 3.43 -22.38
C ARG A 127 -25.55 3.35 -20.96
N GLU A 128 -25.22 2.15 -20.47
CA GLU A 128 -24.66 1.95 -19.13
C GLU A 128 -23.20 2.41 -19.05
N ARG A 129 -22.41 2.16 -20.11
CA ARG A 129 -21.04 2.68 -20.23
C ARG A 129 -21.01 4.21 -20.29
N SER A 130 -21.94 4.85 -21.00
CA SER A 130 -22.08 6.31 -21.00
C SER A 130 -22.38 6.84 -19.60
N LYS A 131 -23.36 6.25 -18.89
CA LYS A 131 -23.65 6.64 -17.50
C LYS A 131 -22.47 6.44 -16.55
N LEU A 132 -21.63 5.43 -16.78
CA LEU A 132 -20.41 5.21 -16.02
C LEU A 132 -19.39 6.33 -16.30
N ALA A 133 -19.19 6.68 -17.57
CA ALA A 133 -18.33 7.78 -17.98
C ALA A 133 -18.81 9.12 -17.38
N ASP A 134 -20.12 9.39 -17.36
CA ASP A 134 -20.68 10.59 -16.73
C ASP A 134 -20.34 10.66 -15.22
N ARG A 135 -20.39 9.52 -14.52
CA ARG A 135 -19.96 9.45 -13.10
C ARG A 135 -18.46 9.68 -12.94
N MET A 136 -17.64 9.24 -13.90
CA MET A 136 -16.19 9.50 -13.90
C MET A 136 -15.93 11.00 -14.12
N GLN A 137 -16.59 11.60 -15.12
CA GLN A 137 -16.48 13.02 -15.43
C GLN A 137 -16.91 13.89 -14.25
N HIS A 138 -18.07 13.60 -13.65
CA HIS A 138 -18.54 14.32 -12.46
C HIS A 138 -17.52 14.31 -11.32
N ARG A 139 -16.74 13.23 -11.16
CA ARG A 139 -15.70 13.14 -10.11
C ARG A 139 -14.44 13.94 -10.44
N LEU A 140 -14.14 14.14 -11.73
CA LEU A 140 -13.10 15.05 -12.17
C LEU A 140 -13.51 16.49 -11.92
N ASP A 141 -14.77 16.82 -12.23
CA ASP A 141 -15.30 18.18 -12.11
C ASP A 141 -15.55 18.58 -10.64
N HIS A 142 -15.88 17.60 -9.79
CA HIS A 142 -16.18 17.79 -8.36
C HIS A 142 -15.25 16.95 -7.49
N PRO A 143 -13.94 17.29 -7.42
CA PRO A 143 -13.03 16.58 -6.55
C PRO A 143 -13.51 16.69 -5.10
N PRO A 144 -13.45 15.60 -4.32
CA PRO A 144 -13.89 15.63 -2.93
C PRO A 144 -13.12 16.70 -2.16
N LYS A 145 -13.83 17.52 -1.37
CA LYS A 145 -13.21 18.52 -0.50
C LYS A 145 -12.22 17.82 0.43
N ARG A 146 -10.96 18.23 0.38
CA ARG A 146 -9.89 17.76 1.27
C ARG A 146 -10.15 18.38 2.65
N HIS A 147 -10.57 17.57 3.62
CA HIS A 147 -10.56 17.92 5.05
C HIS A 147 -9.17 17.64 5.64
#